data_AF-A0A1P9X1Y4-F1
#
_entry.id   AF-A0A1P9X1Y4-F1
#
_cell.length_a   1.000
_cell.length_b   1.000
_cell.length_c   1.000
_cell.angle_alpha   90.00
_cell.angle_beta   90.00
_cell.angle_gamma   90.00
#
_symmetry.space_group_name_H-M   'P 1'
#
loop_
_entity.id
_entity.type
_entity.pdbx_description
1 polymer ?
#
loop_
_entity_poly.entity_id
_entity_poly.type
_entity_poly.pdbx_seq_one_letter_code
_entity_poly.pdbx_strand_id
1 'polypeptide(L)'
;MYTFTNRFSSPNLKQRIAMLNQAKSNRLVWGRYGLWLGVIGLILLACQHERQAEKISLKRIEPIAPTNATRRHVRELDADEEWYIVSAFPNRERTLVMNGRRVKAGNFTAFPNYLCIRNNRLALELPTGEQTKVYINGKEATINALEQLTFDEVAELFMYSRRASLSRQPDTDRHRILISTTHRPLPNTADRRDMKQFLMASAITNNPFGEANTFSMNRLLEATFFQDKRAFVERTKDDHLSLLPDYQQDIDVYINGLDATPADIKTIHIREVDRLYTSERSYKQWLTNTPNRLSRYILYIQTTPKRAKRDSSYYVFSPFYTGDF
;
A
#
# COMPACT_ATOMS: atom_id res chain seq x y z
N MET A 1 16.25 -62.85 20.45
CA MET A 1 17.45 -62.32 21.12
C MET A 1 18.07 -61.31 20.16
N TYR A 2 17.71 -60.03 20.28
CA TYR A 2 18.07 -59.00 19.31
C TYR A 2 19.09 -58.04 19.90
N THR A 3 20.25 -58.01 19.26
CA THR A 3 21.40 -57.16 19.51
C THR A 3 21.16 -55.76 18.98
N PHE A 4 21.09 -54.78 19.89
CA PHE A 4 21.18 -53.36 19.54
C PHE A 4 22.60 -53.04 19.06
N THR A 5 22.75 -52.64 17.80
CA THR A 5 23.98 -52.06 17.26
C THR A 5 23.82 -50.55 17.20
N ASN A 6 24.33 -49.85 18.23
CA ASN A 6 24.53 -48.40 18.17
C ASN A 6 25.64 -48.08 17.18
N ARG A 7 25.29 -47.82 15.92
CA ARG A 7 26.20 -47.17 14.97
C ARG A 7 26.04 -45.66 15.12
N PHE A 8 26.95 -45.04 15.85
CA PHE A 8 27.12 -43.58 15.85
C PHE A 8 27.74 -43.13 14.51
N SER A 9 26.93 -42.93 13.49
CA SER A 9 27.32 -42.23 12.26
C SER A 9 27.04 -40.74 12.42
N SER A 10 27.86 -40.03 13.20
CA SER A 10 27.82 -38.56 13.23
C SER A 10 29.07 -37.99 12.55
N PRO A 11 28.93 -37.17 11.48
CA PRO A 11 30.05 -36.53 10.78
C PRO A 11 30.89 -35.59 11.68
N ASN A 12 30.34 -35.24 12.85
CA ASN A 12 30.88 -34.23 13.74
C ASN A 12 32.12 -34.66 14.54
N LEU A 13 32.36 -35.96 14.77
CA LEU A 13 33.49 -36.37 15.61
C LEU A 13 34.84 -36.26 14.86
N LYS A 14 34.88 -36.69 13.59
CA LYS A 14 36.06 -36.55 12.72
C LYS A 14 36.40 -35.08 12.46
N GLN A 15 35.40 -34.23 12.25
CA GLN A 15 35.60 -32.79 12.08
C GLN A 15 36.11 -32.12 13.36
N ARG A 16 35.61 -32.51 14.53
CA ARG A 16 36.08 -31.98 15.82
C ARG A 16 37.53 -32.37 16.13
N ILE A 17 37.93 -33.61 15.84
CA ILE A 17 39.32 -34.06 15.99
C ILE A 17 40.25 -33.33 15.00
N ALA A 18 39.78 -33.08 13.77
CA ALA A 18 40.55 -32.32 12.78
C ALA A 18 40.72 -30.84 13.18
N MET A 19 39.76 -30.23 13.87
CA MET A 19 39.87 -28.86 14.38
C MET A 19 40.84 -28.74 15.56
N LEU A 20 40.90 -29.74 16.45
CA LEU A 20 41.81 -29.75 17.60
C LEU A 20 43.29 -29.94 17.20
N ASN A 21 43.56 -30.55 16.04
CA ASN A 21 44.91 -30.82 15.53
C ASN A 21 45.37 -29.83 14.43
N GLN A 22 44.74 -28.67 14.28
CA GLN A 22 45.21 -27.68 13.30
C GLN A 22 46.55 -27.09 13.72
N ALA A 23 47.54 -27.24 12.83
CA ALA A 23 48.87 -26.63 12.97
C ALA A 23 48.76 -25.10 13.13
N LYS A 24 49.62 -24.53 13.99
CA LYS A 24 49.65 -23.09 14.30
C LYS A 24 49.62 -22.25 13.02
N SER A 25 48.68 -21.29 12.98
CA SER A 25 48.42 -20.42 11.84
C SER A 25 49.71 -19.79 11.30
N ASN A 26 50.04 -20.10 10.06
CA ASN A 26 51.25 -19.64 9.40
C ASN A 26 51.12 -18.14 9.02
N ARG A 27 52.22 -17.37 9.03
CA ARG A 27 52.22 -15.91 8.80
C ARG A 27 51.57 -15.49 7.47
N LEU A 28 51.54 -16.38 6.49
CA LEU A 28 50.85 -16.20 5.20
C LEU A 28 49.32 -16.09 5.33
N VAL A 29 48.71 -16.69 6.34
CA VAL A 29 47.26 -16.62 6.58
C VAL A 29 46.87 -15.22 7.08
N TRP A 30 47.71 -14.60 7.92
CA TRP A 30 47.53 -13.21 8.35
C TRP A 30 47.59 -12.21 7.19
N GLY A 31 48.48 -12.45 6.22
CA GLY A 31 48.55 -11.65 4.99
C GLY A 31 47.25 -11.70 4.17
N ARG A 32 46.58 -12.85 4.12
CA ARG A 32 45.29 -13.00 3.44
C ARG A 32 44.17 -12.22 4.14
N TYR A 33 44.14 -12.21 5.46
CA TYR A 33 43.18 -11.41 6.23
C TYR A 33 43.43 -9.90 6.09
N GLY A 34 44.70 -9.48 6.08
CA GLY A 34 45.06 -8.09 5.81
C GLY A 34 44.62 -7.62 4.41
N LEU A 35 44.81 -8.46 3.40
CA LEU A 35 44.36 -8.18 2.04
C LEU A 35 42.82 -8.13 1.95
N TRP A 36 42.12 -9.04 2.64
CA TRP A 36 40.65 -9.03 2.72
C TRP A 36 40.11 -7.77 3.40
N LEU A 37 40.72 -7.33 4.51
CA LEU A 37 40.36 -6.09 5.19
C LEU A 37 40.64 -4.86 4.33
N GLY A 38 41.74 -4.87 3.56
CA GLY A 38 42.05 -3.82 2.59
C GLY A 38 41.00 -3.72 1.48
N VAL A 39 40.55 -4.86 0.95
CA VAL A 39 39.48 -4.91 -0.07
C VAL A 39 38.16 -4.43 0.51
N ILE A 40 37.77 -4.85 1.71
CA ILE A 40 36.55 -4.34 2.39
C ILE A 40 36.66 -2.82 2.59
N GLY A 41 37.82 -2.31 3.02
CA GLY A 41 38.05 -0.88 3.21
C GLY A 41 37.89 -0.08 1.91
N LEU A 42 38.42 -0.59 0.79
CA LEU A 42 38.27 0.04 -0.52
C LEU A 42 36.82 0.01 -1.01
N ILE A 43 36.08 -1.08 -0.80
CA ILE A 43 34.65 -1.15 -1.11
C ILE A 43 33.86 -0.14 -0.29
N LEU A 44 34.15 -0.02 1.01
CA LEU A 44 33.49 0.97 1.88
C LEU A 44 33.78 2.41 1.46
N LEU A 45 35.02 2.72 1.05
CA LEU A 45 35.39 4.04 0.54
C LEU A 45 34.74 4.34 -0.82
N ALA A 46 34.68 3.35 -1.72
CA ALA A 46 33.98 3.49 -3.00
C ALA A 46 32.47 3.74 -2.80
N CYS A 47 31.82 3.00 -1.89
CA CYS A 47 30.42 3.23 -1.53
C CYS A 47 30.19 4.59 -0.85
N GLN A 48 31.17 5.16 -0.15
CA GLN A 48 31.07 6.51 0.39
C GLN A 48 31.20 7.60 -0.69
N HIS A 49 31.97 7.37 -1.75
CA HIS A 49 32.11 8.30 -2.86
C HIS A 49 30.83 8.41 -3.69
N GLU A 50 30.17 7.27 -3.97
CA GLU A 50 28.83 7.29 -4.62
C GLU A 50 27.79 7.99 -3.75
N ARG A 51 27.85 7.85 -2.42
CA ARG A 51 26.93 8.56 -1.50
C ARG A 51 27.15 10.08 -1.46
N GLN A 52 28.34 10.57 -1.80
CA GLN A 52 28.61 12.02 -1.90
C GLN A 52 28.26 12.60 -3.27
N ALA A 53 28.30 11.79 -4.34
CA ALA A 53 27.97 12.21 -5.70
C ALA A 53 26.46 12.47 -5.93
N GLU A 54 25.59 12.06 -4.99
CA GLU A 54 24.14 12.20 -5.14
C GLU A 54 23.45 12.75 -3.89
N LYS A 55 24.06 13.74 -3.23
CA LYS A 55 23.24 14.69 -2.47
C LYS A 55 22.41 15.48 -3.48
N ILE A 56 21.27 14.91 -3.88
CA ILE A 56 20.19 15.60 -4.57
C ILE A 56 19.86 16.80 -3.69
N SER A 57 20.44 17.96 -4.01
CA SER A 57 20.04 19.21 -3.42
C SER A 57 18.66 19.48 -3.99
N LEU A 58 17.63 19.04 -3.25
CA LEU A 58 16.25 19.45 -3.48
C LEU A 58 16.20 20.95 -3.24
N LYS A 59 16.62 21.71 -4.25
CA LYS A 59 16.47 23.16 -4.26
C LYS A 59 14.97 23.44 -4.16
N ARG A 60 14.66 24.22 -3.13
CA ARG A 60 13.38 24.86 -2.79
C ARG A 60 12.42 24.85 -3.98
N ILE A 61 11.34 24.08 -3.87
CA ILE A 61 10.20 24.16 -4.78
C ILE A 61 9.79 25.64 -4.80
N GLU A 62 9.80 26.27 -5.97
CA GLU A 62 9.36 27.66 -6.07
C GLU A 62 7.92 27.76 -5.56
N PRO A 63 7.62 28.73 -4.67
CA PRO A 63 6.27 28.89 -4.13
C PRO A 63 5.29 29.17 -5.26
N ILE A 64 4.08 28.61 -5.15
CA ILE A 64 3.05 28.74 -6.19
C ILE A 64 2.72 30.22 -6.37
N ALA A 65 2.90 30.75 -7.58
CA ALA A 65 2.62 32.15 -7.87
C ALA A 65 1.12 32.47 -7.66
N PRO A 66 0.76 33.52 -6.90
CA PRO A 66 -0.62 33.83 -6.51
C PRO A 66 -1.42 34.47 -7.66
N THR A 67 -1.64 33.73 -8.75
CA THR A 67 -2.29 34.24 -9.97
C THR A 67 -3.82 34.28 -9.90
N ASN A 68 -4.44 33.54 -8.97
CA ASN A 68 -5.88 33.53 -8.75
C ASN A 68 -6.19 33.55 -7.24
N ALA A 69 -7.47 33.67 -6.86
CA ALA A 69 -7.88 33.72 -5.45
C ALA A 69 -7.53 32.42 -4.69
N THR A 70 -7.70 31.26 -5.33
CA THR A 70 -7.34 29.95 -4.75
C THR A 70 -5.84 29.88 -4.43
N ARG A 71 -4.96 30.27 -5.36
CA ARG A 71 -3.51 30.28 -5.18
C ARG A 71 -3.01 31.32 -4.18
N ARG A 72 -3.76 32.42 -3.97
CA ARG A 72 -3.50 33.36 -2.86
C ARG A 72 -3.68 32.67 -1.52
N HIS A 73 -4.80 31.96 -1.35
CA HIS A 73 -5.07 31.19 -0.12
C HIS A 73 -4.05 30.05 0.08
N VAL A 74 -3.67 29.34 -0.99
CA VAL A 74 -2.58 28.34 -0.96
C VAL A 74 -1.28 28.97 -0.45
N ARG A 75 -0.93 30.17 -0.91
CA ARG A 75 0.28 30.87 -0.47
C ARG A 75 0.21 31.31 0.99
N GLU A 76 -0.97 31.71 1.47
CA GLU A 76 -1.19 32.02 2.89
C GLU A 76 -1.00 30.77 3.76
N LEU A 77 -1.53 29.62 3.33
CA LEU A 77 -1.33 28.34 4.03
C LEU A 77 0.12 27.86 3.97
N ASP A 78 0.81 28.00 2.84
CA ASP A 78 2.23 27.63 2.71
C ASP A 78 3.15 28.51 3.58
N ALA A 79 2.71 29.71 3.96
CA ALA A 79 3.42 30.59 4.88
C ALA A 79 3.16 30.26 6.35
N ASP A 80 2.10 29.51 6.64
CA ASP A 80 1.72 29.08 7.99
C ASP A 80 2.33 27.70 8.29
N GLU A 81 3.22 27.63 9.28
CA GLU A 81 3.94 26.41 9.65
C GLU A 81 3.04 25.30 10.21
N GLU A 82 1.81 25.64 10.63
CA GLU A 82 0.84 24.67 11.11
C GLU A 82 0.24 23.84 9.96
N TRP A 83 0.24 24.35 8.74
CA TRP A 83 -0.36 23.69 7.59
C TRP A 83 0.68 23.02 6.71
N TYR A 84 0.30 21.89 6.12
CA TYR A 84 1.11 21.24 5.10
C TYR A 84 0.24 20.69 3.99
N ILE A 85 0.80 20.67 2.79
CA ILE A 85 0.13 20.18 1.60
C ILE A 85 0.10 18.66 1.60
N VAL A 86 -1.10 18.09 1.54
CA VAL A 86 -1.35 16.65 1.40
C VAL A 86 -1.41 16.28 -0.06
N SER A 87 -2.15 17.05 -0.87
CA SER A 87 -2.29 16.83 -2.30
C SER A 87 -2.31 18.17 -3.03
N ALA A 88 -1.70 18.21 -4.21
CA ALA A 88 -1.64 19.38 -5.07
C ALA A 88 -1.85 18.93 -6.50
N PHE A 89 -2.80 19.51 -7.21
CA PHE A 89 -3.07 19.33 -8.64
C PHE A 89 -3.16 20.72 -9.30
N PRO A 90 -2.03 21.43 -9.51
CA PRO A 90 -2.02 22.72 -10.20
C PRO A 90 -2.30 22.62 -11.71
N ASN A 91 -2.92 23.65 -12.28
CA ASN A 91 -3.20 23.75 -13.73
C ASN A 91 -1.95 24.04 -14.59
N ARG A 92 -0.75 24.11 -13.99
CA ARG A 92 0.50 24.34 -14.72
C ARG A 92 1.59 23.40 -14.23
N GLU A 93 2.38 22.93 -15.20
CA GLU A 93 3.57 22.12 -15.00
C GLU A 93 4.46 22.72 -13.91
N ARG A 94 4.69 21.95 -12.85
CA ARG A 94 5.74 22.27 -11.88
C ARG A 94 7.07 22.05 -12.59
N THR A 95 7.81 23.13 -12.82
CA THR A 95 9.19 23.01 -13.27
C THR A 95 10.08 22.91 -12.03
N LEU A 96 10.66 21.75 -11.78
CA LEU A 96 11.66 21.57 -10.74
C LEU A 96 13.05 21.85 -11.32
N VAL A 97 13.94 22.45 -10.54
CA VAL A 97 15.35 22.56 -10.93
C VAL A 97 16.13 21.46 -10.23
N MET A 98 16.43 20.37 -10.96
CA MET A 98 17.28 19.28 -10.47
C MET A 98 18.67 19.44 -11.07
N ASN A 99 19.69 19.59 -10.22
CA ASN A 99 21.09 19.74 -10.64
C ASN A 99 21.31 20.86 -11.68
N GLY A 100 20.63 22.00 -11.49
CA GLY A 100 20.71 23.15 -12.41
C GLY A 100 19.90 22.99 -13.70
N ARG A 101 19.23 21.85 -13.91
CA ARG A 101 18.36 21.60 -15.07
C ARG A 101 16.89 21.72 -14.69
N ARG A 102 16.12 22.42 -15.52
CA ARG A 102 14.65 22.51 -15.41
C ARG A 102 14.04 21.18 -15.87
N VAL A 103 13.56 20.39 -14.92
CA VAL A 103 12.82 19.15 -15.12
C VAL A 103 11.34 19.43 -14.96
N LYS A 104 10.52 18.98 -15.91
CA LYS A 104 9.07 18.99 -15.74
C LYS A 104 8.70 17.92 -14.72
N ALA A 105 8.23 18.32 -13.54
CA ALA A 105 7.61 17.40 -12.60
C ALA A 105 6.14 17.21 -12.96
N GLY A 106 5.61 16.02 -12.64
CA GLY A 106 4.20 15.71 -12.84
C GLY A 106 3.28 16.80 -12.27
N ASN A 107 2.11 16.96 -12.87
CA ASN A 107 1.17 18.02 -12.50
C ASN A 107 0.48 17.80 -11.14
N PHE A 108 0.91 16.80 -10.35
CA PHE A 108 0.47 16.64 -8.98
C PHE A 108 1.50 15.97 -8.07
N THR A 109 1.42 16.27 -6.77
CA THR A 109 2.35 15.74 -5.75
C THR A 109 1.91 14.42 -5.15
N ALA A 110 0.61 14.27 -4.91
CA ALA A 110 -0.02 13.11 -4.31
C ALA A 110 -1.52 13.15 -4.61
N PHE A 111 -2.20 12.02 -4.46
CA PHE A 111 -3.63 11.92 -4.64
C PHE A 111 -4.38 12.37 -3.37
N PRO A 112 -5.57 12.98 -3.49
CA PRO A 112 -6.35 13.46 -2.36
C PRO A 112 -7.07 12.31 -1.65
N ASN A 113 -6.93 12.19 -0.34
CA ASN A 113 -7.42 11.01 0.39
C ASN A 113 -8.92 11.06 0.77
N TYR A 114 -9.55 12.25 0.76
CA TYR A 114 -10.95 12.42 1.19
C TYR A 114 -11.87 12.97 0.09
N LEU A 115 -11.35 13.18 -1.11
CA LEU A 115 -12.12 13.68 -2.23
C LEU A 115 -12.42 12.53 -3.19
N CYS A 116 -13.67 12.40 -3.61
CA CYS A 116 -14.08 11.39 -4.57
C CYS A 116 -15.07 11.94 -5.60
N ILE A 117 -15.34 11.16 -6.65
CA ILE A 117 -16.38 11.47 -7.64
C ILE A 117 -17.52 10.47 -7.48
N ARG A 118 -18.70 10.96 -7.09
CA ARG A 118 -19.94 10.19 -6.98
C ARG A 118 -20.98 10.78 -7.92
N ASN A 119 -21.61 9.94 -8.74
CA ASN A 119 -22.60 10.38 -9.74
C ASN A 119 -22.07 11.51 -10.66
N ASN A 120 -20.80 11.43 -11.07
CA ASN A 120 -20.10 12.43 -11.87
C ASN A 120 -19.95 13.82 -11.20
N ARG A 121 -20.17 13.91 -9.89
CA ARG A 121 -20.01 15.12 -9.08
C ARG A 121 -18.95 14.91 -8.01
N LEU A 122 -18.30 16.00 -7.58
CA LEU A 122 -17.36 15.93 -6.47
C LEU A 122 -18.09 15.71 -5.14
N ALA A 123 -17.52 14.88 -4.28
CA ALA A 123 -18.02 14.60 -2.95
C ALA A 123 -16.85 14.42 -1.98
N LEU A 124 -17.15 14.50 -0.68
CA LEU A 124 -16.19 14.19 0.39
C LEU A 124 -16.54 12.90 1.08
N GLU A 125 -15.51 12.14 1.40
CA GLU A 125 -15.57 10.95 2.23
C GLU A 125 -14.61 11.14 3.39
N LEU A 126 -15.14 11.70 4.49
CA LEU A 126 -14.37 12.01 5.69
C LEU A 126 -14.54 10.91 6.73
N PRO A 127 -13.48 10.57 7.48
CA PRO A 127 -13.60 9.78 8.69
C PRO A 127 -14.59 10.43 9.66
N THR A 128 -15.37 9.61 10.37
CA THR A 128 -16.36 10.09 11.35
C THR A 128 -15.72 11.03 12.37
N GLY A 129 -16.22 12.27 12.43
CA GLY A 129 -15.80 13.29 13.40
C GLY A 129 -14.80 14.32 12.88
N GLU A 130 -14.21 14.14 11.70
CA GLU A 130 -13.31 15.15 11.11
C GLU A 130 -14.10 16.24 10.37
N GLN A 131 -13.77 17.51 10.61
CA GLN A 131 -14.33 18.62 9.82
C GLN A 131 -13.33 19.08 8.77
N THR A 132 -13.88 19.43 7.61
CA THR A 132 -13.11 19.96 6.48
C THR A 132 -13.75 21.24 6.00
N LYS A 133 -12.94 22.28 5.84
CA LYS A 133 -13.38 23.51 5.16
C LYS A 133 -13.09 23.42 3.68
N VAL A 134 -14.08 23.79 2.88
CA VAL A 134 -13.99 23.80 1.42
C VAL A 134 -13.96 25.24 0.94
N TYR A 135 -13.02 25.55 0.06
CA TYR A 135 -12.88 26.85 -0.58
C TYR A 135 -13.00 26.66 -2.09
N ILE A 136 -13.99 27.29 -2.73
CA ILE A 136 -14.17 27.26 -4.18
C ILE A 136 -13.90 28.66 -4.72
N ASN A 137 -12.96 28.77 -5.66
CA ASN A 137 -12.52 30.05 -6.23
C ASN A 137 -12.11 31.09 -5.17
N GLY A 138 -11.50 30.62 -4.08
CA GLY A 138 -11.02 31.44 -2.96
C GLY A 138 -12.10 31.90 -1.98
N LYS A 139 -13.36 31.47 -2.14
CA LYS A 139 -14.44 31.74 -1.17
C LYS A 139 -14.77 30.47 -0.40
N GLU A 140 -15.02 30.60 0.90
CA GLU A 140 -15.50 29.49 1.72
C GLU A 140 -16.86 29.02 1.21
N ALA A 141 -17.01 27.71 1.07
CA ALA A 141 -18.19 27.07 0.53
C ALA A 141 -18.61 25.91 1.45
N THR A 142 -19.91 25.63 1.47
CA THR A 142 -20.43 24.44 2.15
C THR A 142 -20.00 23.18 1.43
N ILE A 143 -19.88 22.05 2.14
CA ILE A 143 -19.55 20.74 1.53
C ILE A 143 -20.52 20.40 0.38
N ASN A 144 -21.82 20.70 0.54
CA ASN A 144 -22.84 20.47 -0.49
C ASN A 144 -22.59 21.23 -1.81
N ALA A 145 -21.76 22.29 -1.80
CA ALA A 145 -21.40 23.01 -3.02
C ALA A 145 -20.53 22.16 -3.96
N LEU A 146 -19.84 21.13 -3.44
CA LEU A 146 -19.06 20.19 -4.25
C LEU A 146 -19.94 19.36 -5.19
N GLU A 147 -21.18 19.07 -4.78
CA GLU A 147 -22.12 18.29 -5.59
C GLU A 147 -22.54 19.03 -6.88
N GLN A 148 -22.33 20.35 -6.93
CA GLN A 148 -22.58 21.14 -8.13
C GLN A 148 -21.41 21.10 -9.11
N LEU A 149 -20.24 20.65 -8.68
CA LEU A 149 -19.02 20.65 -9.47
C LEU A 149 -18.80 19.31 -10.17
N THR A 150 -18.39 19.38 -11.44
CA THR A 150 -17.81 18.25 -12.16
C THR A 150 -16.29 18.34 -12.11
N PHE A 151 -15.56 17.22 -12.16
CA PHE A 151 -14.09 17.31 -12.23
C PHE A 151 -13.60 17.95 -13.55
N ASP A 152 -14.40 17.91 -14.60
CA ASP A 152 -14.02 18.42 -15.92
C ASP A 152 -13.83 19.94 -15.96
N GLU A 153 -14.52 20.68 -15.08
CA GLU A 153 -14.36 22.14 -14.91
C GLU A 153 -13.36 22.54 -13.82
N VAL A 154 -12.82 21.59 -13.04
CA VAL A 154 -11.81 21.86 -12.01
C VAL A 154 -10.47 22.10 -12.66
N ALA A 155 -9.97 23.33 -12.53
CA ALA A 155 -8.64 23.72 -12.99
C ALA A 155 -7.56 23.31 -12.01
N GLU A 156 -7.79 23.57 -10.73
CA GLU A 156 -6.80 23.33 -9.67
C GLU A 156 -7.46 22.73 -8.45
N LEU A 157 -6.77 21.80 -7.82
CA LEU A 157 -7.18 21.18 -6.56
C LEU A 157 -6.00 21.17 -5.60
N PHE A 158 -6.20 21.63 -4.39
CA PHE A 158 -5.22 21.54 -3.32
C PHE A 158 -5.90 21.03 -2.05
N MET A 159 -5.20 20.18 -1.32
CA MET A 159 -5.66 19.66 -0.04
C MET A 159 -4.55 19.86 0.99
N TYR A 160 -4.91 20.50 2.10
CA TYR A 160 -4.04 20.76 3.22
C TYR A 160 -4.54 20.04 4.45
N SER A 161 -3.59 19.69 5.32
CA SER A 161 -3.87 19.19 6.66
C SER A 161 -3.09 20.02 7.67
N ARG A 162 -3.66 20.17 8.86
CA ARG A 162 -3.00 20.80 9.98
C ARG A 162 -2.09 19.79 10.69
N ARG A 163 -0.94 20.24 11.18
CA ARG A 163 -0.02 19.44 12.00
C ARG A 163 -0.57 19.36 13.42
N ALA A 164 -0.92 18.13 13.85
CA ALA A 164 -1.46 17.88 15.18
C ALA A 164 -0.56 18.39 16.33
N SER A 165 0.77 18.40 16.14
CA SER A 165 1.74 18.80 17.17
C SER A 165 1.88 20.31 17.38
N LEU A 166 1.37 21.15 16.45
CA LEU A 166 1.55 22.60 16.49
C LEU A 166 0.24 23.37 16.74
N SER A 167 -0.91 22.71 16.60
CA SER A 167 -2.23 23.32 16.74
C SER A 167 -2.49 23.80 18.18
N ARG A 168 -2.72 25.11 18.36
CA ARG A 168 -3.22 25.71 19.61
C ARG A 168 -4.75 25.71 19.74
N GLN A 169 -5.46 25.29 18.68
CA GLN A 169 -6.93 25.35 18.61
C GLN A 169 -7.55 23.94 18.68
N PRO A 170 -8.82 23.85 19.13
CA PRO A 170 -9.54 22.59 19.19
C PRO A 170 -9.61 21.89 17.83
N ASP A 171 -9.63 20.57 17.90
CA ASP A 171 -9.25 19.57 16.90
C ASP A 171 -10.20 19.46 15.68
N THR A 172 -11.00 20.48 15.39
CA THR A 172 -12.11 20.39 14.43
C THR A 172 -11.73 20.82 13.01
N ASP A 173 -10.96 21.91 12.81
CA ASP A 173 -10.51 22.37 11.48
C ASP A 173 -9.20 21.68 11.07
N ARG A 174 -9.27 20.38 10.76
CA ARG A 174 -8.09 19.56 10.42
C ARG A 174 -7.70 19.64 8.95
N HIS A 175 -8.67 19.78 8.06
CA HIS A 175 -8.43 19.72 6.62
C HIS A 175 -9.02 20.92 5.89
N ARG A 176 -8.30 21.36 4.86
CA ARG A 176 -8.75 22.41 3.94
C ARG A 176 -8.63 21.92 2.51
N ILE A 177 -9.71 22.06 1.75
CA ILE A 177 -9.76 21.72 0.33
C ILE A 177 -9.99 23.00 -0.45
N LEU A 178 -9.08 23.30 -1.37
CA LEU A 178 -9.10 24.51 -2.18
C LEU A 178 -9.24 24.12 -3.64
N ILE A 179 -10.31 24.58 -4.26
CA ILE A 179 -10.68 24.26 -5.64
C ILE A 179 -10.71 25.55 -6.46
N SER A 180 -10.15 25.50 -7.65
CA SER A 180 -10.27 26.54 -8.68
C SER A 180 -11.02 25.96 -9.87
N THR A 181 -12.06 26.63 -10.35
CA THR A 181 -12.88 26.18 -11.48
C THR A 181 -12.80 27.16 -12.65
N THR A 182 -12.93 26.64 -13.87
CA THR A 182 -13.07 27.46 -15.09
C THR A 182 -14.50 27.57 -15.60
N HIS A 183 -15.45 26.81 -15.03
CA HIS A 183 -16.83 26.67 -15.52
C HIS A 183 -16.92 26.28 -17.00
N ARG A 184 -15.84 25.68 -17.51
CA ARG A 184 -15.67 25.18 -18.87
C ARG A 184 -14.83 23.92 -18.80
N PRO A 185 -15.12 22.90 -19.63
CA PRO A 185 -14.33 21.68 -19.65
C PRO A 185 -12.89 21.99 -20.07
N LEU A 186 -11.94 21.44 -19.33
CA LEU A 186 -10.51 21.57 -19.61
C LEU A 186 -10.01 20.42 -20.50
N PRO A 187 -8.87 20.60 -21.20
CA PRO A 187 -8.29 19.55 -22.03
C PRO A 187 -8.06 18.26 -21.24
N ASN A 188 -8.47 17.12 -21.78
CA ASN A 188 -8.37 15.83 -21.10
C ASN A 188 -6.95 15.23 -21.20
N THR A 189 -6.00 15.77 -20.43
CA THR A 189 -4.60 15.29 -20.38
C THR A 189 -4.47 13.95 -19.65
N ALA A 190 -3.32 13.27 -19.80
CA ALA A 190 -3.06 12.01 -19.10
C ALA A 190 -3.18 12.14 -17.57
N ASP A 191 -2.57 13.18 -16.99
CA ASP A 191 -2.63 13.44 -15.54
C ASP A 191 -4.06 13.72 -15.06
N ARG A 192 -4.87 14.43 -15.86
CA ARG A 192 -6.29 14.65 -15.54
C ARG A 192 -7.09 13.37 -15.60
N ARG A 193 -6.84 12.49 -16.58
CA ARG A 193 -7.47 11.16 -16.63
C ARG A 193 -7.10 10.32 -15.42
N ASP A 194 -5.82 10.27 -15.06
CA ASP A 194 -5.31 9.52 -13.90
C ASP A 194 -5.95 10.03 -12.60
N MET A 195 -5.97 11.35 -12.39
CA MET A 195 -6.64 11.97 -11.24
C MET A 195 -8.15 11.71 -11.22
N LYS A 196 -8.83 11.85 -12.36
CA LYS A 196 -10.28 11.58 -12.46
C LYS A 196 -10.59 10.12 -12.13
N GLN A 197 -9.81 9.18 -12.68
CA GLN A 197 -9.96 7.75 -12.39
C GLN A 197 -9.68 7.44 -10.92
N PHE A 198 -8.65 8.04 -10.32
CA PHE A 198 -8.39 7.89 -8.90
C PHE A 198 -9.57 8.38 -8.04
N LEU A 199 -10.12 9.56 -8.34
CA LEU A 199 -11.25 10.11 -7.59
C LEU A 199 -12.52 9.25 -7.74
N MET A 200 -12.73 8.65 -8.92
CA MET A 200 -13.80 7.67 -9.13
C MET A 200 -13.55 6.38 -8.34
N ALA A 201 -12.32 5.87 -8.33
CA ALA A 201 -11.95 4.69 -7.57
C ALA A 201 -12.15 4.89 -6.07
N SER A 202 -11.81 6.08 -5.56
CA SER A 202 -11.96 6.45 -4.15
C SER A 202 -13.42 6.51 -3.71
N ALA A 203 -14.39 6.59 -4.63
CA ALA A 203 -15.81 6.48 -4.28
C ALA A 203 -16.30 5.01 -4.15
N ILE A 204 -15.47 4.05 -4.59
CA ILE A 204 -15.78 2.61 -4.67
C ILE A 204 -14.97 1.82 -3.64
N THR A 205 -13.75 2.28 -3.32
CA THR A 205 -12.82 1.60 -2.42
C THR A 205 -12.06 2.54 -1.52
N ASN A 206 -11.77 2.07 -0.31
CA ASN A 206 -10.85 2.73 0.61
C ASN A 206 -9.38 2.55 0.20
N ASN A 207 -9.10 1.60 -0.70
CA ASN A 207 -7.74 1.25 -1.13
C ASN A 207 -7.56 1.40 -2.65
N PRO A 208 -7.61 2.62 -3.21
CA PRO A 208 -7.54 2.83 -4.66
C PRO A 208 -6.23 2.31 -5.28
N PHE A 209 -5.12 2.28 -4.53
CA PHE A 209 -3.86 1.71 -5.00
C PHE A 209 -3.78 0.17 -4.90
N GLY A 210 -4.80 -0.46 -4.33
CA GLY A 210 -4.83 -1.88 -4.00
C GLY A 210 -4.39 -2.16 -2.57
N GLU A 211 -4.79 -3.32 -2.07
CA GLU A 211 -4.42 -3.86 -0.76
C GLU A 211 -4.23 -5.37 -0.91
N ALA A 212 -3.18 -5.92 -0.31
CA ALA A 212 -2.93 -7.35 -0.32
C ALA A 212 -2.89 -7.90 1.11
N ASN A 213 -3.54 -9.04 1.33
CA ASN A 213 -3.57 -9.72 2.61
C ASN A 213 -3.16 -11.20 2.45
N THR A 214 -2.70 -11.80 3.55
CA THR A 214 -2.25 -13.19 3.56
C THR A 214 -2.72 -13.88 4.84
N PHE A 215 -3.36 -15.01 4.66
CA PHE A 215 -3.95 -15.80 5.74
C PHE A 215 -3.30 -17.18 5.77
N SER A 216 -2.87 -17.61 6.96
CA SER A 216 -2.67 -19.02 7.26
C SER A 216 -4.03 -19.65 7.59
N MET A 217 -4.10 -20.99 7.63
CA MET A 217 -5.33 -21.70 8.05
C MET A 217 -5.94 -21.17 9.36
N ASN A 218 -5.13 -20.95 10.40
CA ASN A 218 -5.65 -20.47 11.69
C ASN A 218 -6.19 -19.05 11.58
N ARG A 219 -5.48 -18.16 10.88
CA ARG A 219 -5.97 -16.79 10.62
C ARG A 219 -7.19 -16.78 9.73
N LEU A 220 -7.33 -17.73 8.81
CA LEU A 220 -8.51 -17.87 7.97
C LEU A 220 -9.72 -18.35 8.78
N LEU A 221 -9.54 -19.30 9.71
CA LEU A 221 -10.59 -19.70 10.64
C LEU A 221 -11.05 -18.52 11.50
N GLU A 222 -10.11 -17.73 12.01
CA GLU A 222 -10.41 -16.50 12.76
C GLU A 222 -11.14 -15.47 11.88
N ALA A 223 -10.63 -15.19 10.68
CA ALA A 223 -11.22 -14.25 9.73
C ALA A 223 -12.65 -14.65 9.35
N THR A 224 -12.89 -15.93 9.07
CA THR A 224 -14.23 -16.44 8.75
C THR A 224 -15.17 -16.39 9.96
N PHE A 225 -14.66 -16.57 11.18
CA PHE A 225 -15.43 -16.43 12.41
C PHE A 225 -15.87 -14.99 12.66
N PHE A 226 -14.96 -14.02 12.49
CA PHE A 226 -15.24 -12.59 12.66
C PHE A 226 -15.79 -11.90 11.41
N GLN A 227 -16.07 -12.65 10.34
CA GLN A 227 -16.57 -12.12 9.06
C GLN A 227 -15.66 -11.02 8.47
N ASP A 228 -14.34 -11.19 8.60
CA ASP A 228 -13.37 -10.27 8.01
C ASP A 228 -13.42 -10.36 6.49
N LYS A 229 -13.99 -9.32 5.88
CA LYS A 229 -14.17 -9.20 4.44
C LYS A 229 -12.86 -9.26 3.66
N ARG A 230 -11.70 -8.95 4.27
CA ARG A 230 -10.38 -9.00 3.60
C ARG A 230 -9.95 -10.40 3.17
N ALA A 231 -10.56 -11.45 3.74
CA ALA A 231 -10.30 -12.82 3.33
C ALA A 231 -11.02 -13.21 2.02
N PHE A 232 -11.97 -12.41 1.54
CA PHE A 232 -12.84 -12.64 0.37
C PHE A 232 -13.74 -13.88 0.44
N VAL A 233 -13.44 -14.83 1.32
CA VAL A 233 -14.16 -16.08 1.49
C VAL A 233 -14.78 -16.17 2.87
N GLU A 234 -15.86 -16.94 2.96
CA GLU A 234 -16.50 -17.36 4.20
C GLU A 234 -16.41 -18.89 4.35
N ARG A 235 -16.62 -19.36 5.58
CA ARG A 235 -16.73 -20.79 5.88
C ARG A 235 -18.21 -21.19 5.79
N THR A 236 -18.50 -22.22 5.01
CA THR A 236 -19.83 -22.83 4.93
C THR A 236 -20.11 -23.69 6.17
N LYS A 237 -21.37 -24.11 6.34
CA LYS A 237 -21.76 -25.01 7.44
C LYS A 237 -21.03 -26.36 7.41
N ASP A 238 -20.59 -26.79 6.23
CA ASP A 238 -19.88 -28.06 6.01
C ASP A 238 -18.36 -27.88 6.01
N ASP A 239 -17.84 -26.78 6.57
CA ASP A 239 -16.41 -26.47 6.71
C ASP A 239 -15.64 -26.28 5.39
N HIS A 240 -16.36 -26.02 4.30
CA HIS A 240 -15.78 -25.64 3.02
C HIS A 240 -15.72 -24.13 2.87
N LEU A 241 -14.94 -23.66 1.90
CA LEU A 241 -14.88 -22.25 1.58
C LEU A 241 -15.99 -21.86 0.61
N SER A 242 -16.49 -20.63 0.71
CA SER A 242 -17.34 -20.02 -0.31
C SER A 242 -16.92 -18.57 -0.51
N LEU A 243 -17.02 -18.05 -1.72
CA LEU A 243 -16.71 -16.66 -1.98
C LEU A 243 -17.84 -15.74 -1.47
N LEU A 244 -17.48 -14.69 -0.73
CA LEU A 244 -18.45 -13.70 -0.25
C LEU A 244 -19.15 -13.02 -1.45
N PRO A 245 -20.44 -12.68 -1.34
CA PRO A 245 -21.23 -12.11 -2.45
C PRO A 245 -20.61 -10.85 -3.07
N ASP A 246 -20.01 -9.99 -2.25
CA ASP A 246 -19.42 -8.71 -2.67
C ASP A 246 -18.30 -8.87 -3.72
N TYR A 247 -17.67 -10.04 -3.82
CA TYR A 247 -16.51 -10.28 -4.69
C TYR A 247 -16.82 -11.12 -5.93
N GLN A 248 -18.00 -11.74 -6.02
CA GLN A 248 -18.30 -12.76 -7.04
C GLN A 248 -18.27 -12.24 -8.48
N GLN A 249 -18.51 -10.94 -8.69
CA GLN A 249 -18.66 -10.36 -10.03
C GLN A 249 -17.34 -9.89 -10.66
N ASP A 250 -16.28 -9.72 -9.85
CA ASP A 250 -15.09 -8.99 -10.30
C ASP A 250 -13.80 -9.54 -9.68
N ILE A 251 -13.62 -10.86 -9.73
CA ILE A 251 -12.49 -11.57 -9.12
C ILE A 251 -11.86 -12.59 -10.07
N ASP A 252 -10.53 -12.68 -10.04
CA ASP A 252 -9.79 -13.81 -10.60
C ASP A 252 -9.41 -14.77 -9.48
N VAL A 253 -9.70 -16.06 -9.66
CA VAL A 253 -9.47 -17.09 -8.65
C VAL A 253 -8.41 -18.07 -9.15
N TYR A 254 -7.44 -18.38 -8.29
CA TYR A 254 -6.38 -19.32 -8.55
C TYR A 254 -6.30 -20.36 -7.42
N ILE A 255 -6.30 -21.65 -7.77
CA ILE A 255 -6.11 -22.75 -6.80
C ILE A 255 -4.81 -23.46 -7.16
N ASN A 256 -3.83 -23.45 -6.26
CA ASN A 256 -2.47 -23.98 -6.47
C ASN A 256 -1.79 -23.42 -7.74
N GLY A 257 -2.11 -22.18 -8.12
CA GLY A 257 -1.57 -21.53 -9.33
C GLY A 257 -2.27 -21.87 -10.64
N LEU A 258 -3.38 -22.62 -10.60
CA LEU A 258 -4.23 -22.88 -11.75
C LEU A 258 -5.47 -21.98 -11.70
N ASP A 259 -5.88 -21.48 -12.87
CA ASP A 259 -7.15 -20.74 -13.01
C ASP A 259 -8.31 -21.60 -12.50
N ALA A 260 -9.18 -20.98 -11.71
CA ALA A 260 -10.32 -21.63 -11.09
C ALA A 260 -11.56 -20.73 -11.12
N THR A 261 -12.71 -21.33 -10.89
CA THR A 261 -13.99 -20.61 -10.79
C THR A 261 -14.42 -20.47 -9.33
N PRO A 262 -15.33 -19.53 -9.00
CA PRO A 262 -15.93 -19.45 -7.67
C PRO A 262 -16.64 -20.74 -7.21
N ALA A 263 -17.07 -21.60 -8.14
CA ALA A 263 -17.66 -22.89 -7.81
C ALA A 263 -16.61 -23.88 -7.28
N ASP A 264 -15.38 -23.86 -7.82
CA ASP A 264 -14.30 -24.76 -7.42
C ASP A 264 -13.83 -24.50 -5.98
N ILE A 265 -13.94 -23.26 -5.50
CA ILE A 265 -13.64 -22.88 -4.10
C ILE A 265 -14.47 -23.73 -3.11
N LYS A 266 -15.72 -24.05 -3.47
CA LYS A 266 -16.63 -24.83 -2.61
C LYS A 266 -16.19 -26.26 -2.37
N THR A 267 -15.25 -26.76 -3.17
CA THR A 267 -14.66 -28.09 -2.99
C THR A 267 -13.52 -28.09 -1.98
N ILE A 268 -13.01 -26.93 -1.59
CA ILE A 268 -11.87 -26.80 -0.68
C ILE A 268 -12.36 -26.77 0.75
N HIS A 269 -11.97 -27.78 1.51
CA HIS A 269 -12.18 -27.79 2.95
C HIS A 269 -11.21 -26.81 3.63
N ILE A 270 -11.66 -26.04 4.63
CA ILE A 270 -10.85 -24.99 5.26
C ILE A 270 -9.50 -25.49 5.82
N ARG A 271 -9.48 -26.75 6.30
CA ARG A 271 -8.25 -27.40 6.80
C ARG A 271 -7.26 -27.85 5.73
N GLU A 272 -7.67 -27.87 4.48
CA GLU A 272 -6.77 -28.13 3.35
C GLU A 272 -6.02 -26.87 2.95
N VAL A 273 -6.46 -25.69 3.38
CA VAL A 273 -5.76 -24.44 3.09
C VAL A 273 -4.43 -24.41 3.82
N ASP A 274 -3.35 -24.24 3.06
CA ASP A 274 -2.04 -23.91 3.60
C ASP A 274 -1.90 -22.39 3.73
N ARG A 275 -2.10 -21.69 2.60
CA ARG A 275 -2.05 -20.24 2.48
C ARG A 275 -3.18 -19.73 1.61
N LEU A 276 -3.76 -18.61 2.00
CA LEU A 276 -4.71 -17.87 1.20
C LEU A 276 -4.17 -16.45 1.03
N TYR A 277 -4.05 -16.00 -0.22
CA TYR A 277 -3.64 -14.65 -0.56
C TYR A 277 -4.82 -13.94 -1.21
N THR A 278 -5.11 -12.73 -0.73
CA THR A 278 -6.10 -11.85 -1.34
C THR A 278 -5.41 -10.59 -1.81
N SER A 279 -5.87 -10.05 -2.92
CA SER A 279 -5.39 -8.77 -3.42
C SER A 279 -6.52 -8.00 -4.09
N GLU A 280 -6.70 -6.74 -3.71
CA GLU A 280 -7.37 -5.75 -4.52
C GLU A 280 -6.34 -5.11 -5.45
N ARG A 281 -6.61 -5.14 -6.76
CA ARG A 281 -5.77 -4.51 -7.77
C ARG A 281 -5.85 -2.99 -7.67
N SER A 282 -4.80 -2.31 -8.14
CA SER A 282 -4.83 -0.85 -8.29
C SER A 282 -5.91 -0.43 -9.29
N TYR A 283 -6.56 0.71 -9.06
CA TYR A 283 -7.56 1.28 -9.98
C TYR A 283 -7.08 1.37 -11.43
N LYS A 284 -5.76 1.53 -11.65
CA LYS A 284 -5.17 1.57 -12.98
C LYS A 284 -5.36 0.29 -13.79
N GLN A 285 -5.69 -0.83 -13.14
CA GLN A 285 -5.87 -2.14 -13.76
C GLN A 285 -7.34 -2.51 -13.99
N TRP A 286 -8.23 -2.14 -13.07
CA TRP A 286 -9.64 -2.57 -13.10
C TRP A 286 -10.63 -1.44 -13.43
N LEU A 287 -10.25 -0.18 -13.23
CA LEU A 287 -11.05 1.01 -13.56
C LEU A 287 -10.58 1.62 -14.89
N THR A 288 -10.38 0.76 -15.89
CA THR A 288 -10.06 1.16 -17.26
C THR A 288 -11.20 0.77 -18.19
N ASN A 289 -11.57 1.66 -19.11
CA ASN A 289 -12.51 1.37 -20.20
C ASN A 289 -11.80 0.71 -21.39
N THR A 290 -10.70 0.00 -21.13
CA THR A 290 -9.92 -0.68 -22.17
C THR A 290 -10.34 -2.14 -22.25
N PRO A 291 -10.20 -2.79 -23.42
CA PRO A 291 -10.49 -4.22 -23.55
C PRO A 291 -9.59 -5.10 -22.65
N ASN A 292 -8.45 -4.57 -22.19
CA ASN A 292 -7.51 -5.25 -21.29
C ASN A 292 -7.80 -4.98 -19.80
N ARG A 293 -9.04 -4.61 -19.45
CA ARG A 293 -9.46 -4.47 -18.05
C ARG A 293 -9.24 -5.80 -17.32
N LEU A 294 -8.54 -5.76 -16.19
CA LEU A 294 -8.42 -6.91 -15.29
C LEU A 294 -9.53 -6.87 -14.24
N SER A 295 -9.87 -8.02 -13.67
CA SER A 295 -10.80 -8.09 -12.53
C SER A 295 -10.27 -7.24 -11.36
N ARG A 296 -11.14 -6.65 -10.53
CA ARG A 296 -10.68 -5.85 -9.39
C ARG A 296 -9.96 -6.69 -8.33
N TYR A 297 -10.43 -7.89 -8.08
CA TYR A 297 -9.92 -8.73 -7.01
C TYR A 297 -9.14 -9.94 -7.53
N ILE A 298 -8.23 -10.43 -6.70
CA ILE A 298 -7.49 -11.68 -6.91
C ILE A 298 -7.60 -12.50 -5.65
N LEU A 299 -7.95 -13.77 -5.80
CA LEU A 299 -7.90 -14.78 -4.74
C LEU A 299 -6.99 -15.91 -5.16
N TYR A 300 -5.94 -16.17 -4.38
CA TYR A 300 -5.07 -17.33 -4.57
C TYR A 300 -5.16 -18.24 -3.35
N ILE A 301 -5.50 -19.51 -3.58
CA ILE A 301 -5.61 -20.53 -2.54
C ILE A 301 -4.54 -21.59 -2.79
N GLN A 302 -3.62 -21.73 -1.84
CA GLN A 302 -2.68 -22.84 -1.79
C GLN A 302 -3.24 -23.92 -0.87
N THR A 303 -3.36 -25.14 -1.37
CA THR A 303 -3.92 -26.28 -0.66
C THR A 303 -2.85 -27.33 -0.35
N THR A 304 -3.03 -28.04 0.76
CA THR A 304 -2.26 -29.23 1.15
C THR A 304 -3.26 -30.32 1.55
N PRO A 305 -3.72 -31.17 0.61
CA PRO A 305 -4.81 -32.12 0.84
C PRO A 305 -4.54 -33.14 1.98
N LYS A 306 -3.27 -33.44 2.24
CA LYS A 306 -2.87 -34.36 3.32
C LYS A 306 -3.03 -33.77 4.72
N ARG A 307 -3.25 -32.45 4.84
CA ARG A 307 -3.36 -31.75 6.14
C ARG A 307 -4.67 -32.06 6.85
N ALA A 308 -5.78 -32.14 6.12
CA ALA A 308 -7.09 -32.46 6.69
C ALA A 308 -7.12 -33.82 7.42
N LYS A 309 -6.26 -34.76 7.01
CA LYS A 309 -6.13 -36.11 7.62
C LYS A 309 -5.23 -36.14 8.85
N ARG A 310 -4.38 -35.13 9.07
CA ARG A 310 -3.34 -35.14 10.13
C ARG A 310 -3.83 -34.54 11.45
N ASP A 311 -4.76 -33.60 11.40
CA ASP A 311 -5.17 -32.78 12.56
C ASP A 311 -6.50 -33.27 13.20
N SER A 312 -6.81 -34.58 13.14
CA SER A 312 -7.98 -35.15 13.83
C SER A 312 -7.83 -35.21 15.36
N SER A 313 -6.74 -34.70 15.91
CA SER A 313 -6.46 -34.64 17.34
C SER A 313 -5.97 -33.24 17.74
N TYR A 314 -6.83 -32.53 18.47
CA TYR A 314 -6.62 -31.28 19.22
C TYR A 314 -6.81 -29.95 18.49
N TYR A 315 -7.98 -29.34 18.72
CA TYR A 315 -8.09 -27.91 19.03
C TYR A 315 -9.16 -27.71 20.12
N VAL A 316 -8.72 -27.27 21.30
CA VAL A 316 -9.58 -26.67 22.33
C VAL A 316 -9.72 -25.20 21.97
N PHE A 317 -10.90 -24.78 21.50
CA PHE A 317 -11.24 -23.36 21.48
C PHE A 317 -11.70 -22.99 22.89
N SER A 318 -10.81 -22.37 23.69
CA SER A 318 -11.25 -21.63 24.86
C SER A 318 -11.34 -20.14 24.49
N PRO A 319 -12.47 -19.47 24.72
CA PRO A 319 -12.56 -18.00 24.59
C PRO A 319 -11.82 -17.25 25.71
N PHE A 320 -11.21 -17.98 26.66
CA PHE A 320 -10.43 -17.43 27.77
C PHE A 320 -9.16 -18.27 27.94
N TYR A 321 -8.02 -17.94 27.33
CA TYR A 321 -6.71 -18.40 27.84
C TYR A 321 -5.57 -17.52 27.31
N THR A 322 -5.08 -16.65 28.20
CA THR A 322 -3.69 -16.19 28.25
C THR A 322 -2.90 -17.22 29.06
N GLY A 323 -1.90 -17.86 28.47
CA GLY A 323 -1.00 -18.75 29.19
C GLY A 323 -0.02 -19.43 28.25
N ASP A 324 1.27 -19.12 28.43
CA ASP A 324 2.40 -19.66 27.67
C ASP A 324 2.57 -21.19 27.83
N PHE A 325 3.13 -21.80 26.77
CA PHE A 325 3.23 -23.23 26.47
C PHE A 325 3.91 -24.12 27.52
#